data_AF-A0A9W8X988-F1
#
_entry.id   AF-A0A9W8X988-F1
#
_cell.length_a   1.000
_cell.length_b   1.000
_cell.length_c   1.000
_cell.angle_alpha   90.00
_cell.angle_beta   90.00
_cell.angle_gamma   90.00
#
_symmetry.space_group_name_H-M   'P 1'
#
loop_
_entity.id
_entity.type
_entity.pdbx_description
1 polymer ?
#
loop_
_entity_poly.entity_id
_entity_poly.type
_entity_poly.pdbx_seq_one_letter_code
_entity_poly.pdbx_strand_id
1 'polypeptide(L)'
;MDALLKSKSKIIFWTGCDPKHKLFEKLAYEWSLVPLVNHRSKEDISGLLDKSHRIALVCITGFFDEGGDFVFFVKGYKNLANFLKLTFSGRAYDDPCFATSLSVFSFQQLIDTPGLECLATHCVGKTETKGLRWRYLYKSAVNAWDKLEFDEQKYFRIRERLLMNQAPLKQALSDTEEDTDMDDDTDTEMSDDEEDDDPDGLYDEDLYDDDDKYEGSFTTDK
;
A
#
# COMPACT_ATOMS: atom_id res chain seq x y z
N MET A 1 -25.70 -7.94 5.61
CA MET A 1 -24.66 -7.64 6.64
C MET A 1 -24.35 -8.82 7.56
N ASP A 2 -25.22 -9.83 7.69
CA ASP A 2 -25.01 -10.94 8.64
C ASP A 2 -24.06 -12.07 8.17
N ALA A 3 -23.88 -12.27 6.87
CA ALA A 3 -22.91 -13.25 6.34
C ALA A 3 -21.46 -12.90 6.73
N LEU A 4 -21.17 -11.61 6.83
CA LEU A 4 -19.88 -11.09 7.28
C LEU A 4 -19.52 -11.58 8.69
N LEU A 5 -20.50 -11.75 9.60
CA LEU A 5 -20.29 -12.08 11.03
C LEU A 5 -19.73 -13.49 11.30
N LYS A 6 -19.64 -14.35 10.28
CA LYS A 6 -19.14 -15.73 10.43
C LYS A 6 -17.74 -16.00 9.84
N SER A 7 -17.13 -15.02 9.16
CA SER A 7 -15.87 -15.21 8.40
C SER A 7 -14.60 -14.95 9.25
N LYS A 8 -13.53 -15.74 9.01
CA LYS A 8 -12.16 -15.61 9.58
C LYS A 8 -11.36 -14.45 8.96
N SER A 9 -12.02 -13.53 8.25
CA SER A 9 -11.40 -12.39 7.58
C SER A 9 -10.56 -11.52 8.53
N LYS A 10 -9.41 -11.09 8.01
CA LYS A 10 -8.44 -10.18 8.61
C LYS A 10 -8.22 -8.99 7.70
N ILE A 11 -7.95 -7.84 8.30
CA ILE A 11 -7.50 -6.63 7.61
C ILE A 11 -6.01 -6.52 7.85
N ILE A 12 -5.24 -6.48 6.77
CA ILE A 12 -3.80 -6.25 6.80
C ILE A 12 -3.54 -4.88 6.19
N PHE A 13 -2.91 -4.01 6.95
CA PHE A 13 -2.52 -2.67 6.53
C PHE A 13 -1.01 -2.55 6.57
N TRP A 14 -0.41 -2.28 5.42
CA TRP A 14 1.02 -2.15 5.24
C TRP A 14 1.34 -0.79 4.64
N THR A 15 2.42 -0.16 5.09
CA THR A 15 2.95 1.08 4.53
C THR A 15 4.44 0.96 4.31
N GLY A 16 4.93 1.55 3.23
CA GLY A 16 6.32 1.45 2.85
C GLY A 16 6.70 2.32 1.66
N CYS A 17 7.84 2.01 1.07
CA CYS A 17 8.34 2.63 -0.15
C CYS A 17 8.53 1.58 -1.26
N ASP A 18 8.12 1.90 -2.49
CA ASP A 18 8.32 1.07 -3.69
C ASP A 18 9.05 1.86 -4.78
N PRO A 19 10.37 2.10 -4.60
CA PRO A 19 11.15 2.96 -5.49
C PRO A 19 11.30 2.38 -6.90
N LYS A 20 11.33 1.04 -7.01
CA LYS A 20 11.48 0.31 -8.27
C LYS A 20 10.16 -0.14 -8.88
N HIS A 21 9.02 0.21 -8.27
CA HIS A 21 7.67 -0.17 -8.72
C HIS A 21 7.40 -1.69 -8.81
N LYS A 22 8.19 -2.52 -8.14
CA LYS A 22 8.11 -3.98 -8.23
C LYS A 22 6.84 -4.54 -7.58
N LEU A 23 6.39 -3.93 -6.47
CA LEU A 23 5.12 -4.31 -5.86
C LEU A 23 3.97 -3.92 -6.78
N PHE A 24 4.03 -2.72 -7.36
CA PHE A 24 3.01 -2.28 -8.31
C PHE A 24 2.95 -3.17 -9.56
N GLU A 25 4.09 -3.66 -10.07
CA GLU A 25 4.12 -4.62 -11.19
C GLU A 25 3.41 -5.94 -10.88
N LYS A 26 3.63 -6.52 -9.68
CA LYS A 26 2.91 -7.72 -9.23
C LYS A 26 1.40 -7.47 -9.14
N LEU A 27 1.00 -6.31 -8.61
CA LEU A 27 -0.41 -5.91 -8.57
C LEU A 27 -1.00 -5.67 -9.97
N ALA A 28 -0.23 -5.09 -10.89
CA ALA A 28 -0.64 -4.90 -12.27
C ALA A 28 -0.79 -6.24 -13.00
N TYR A 29 0.02 -7.24 -12.65
CA TYR A 29 -0.12 -8.60 -13.15
C TYR A 29 -1.44 -9.24 -12.70
N GLU A 30 -1.75 -9.22 -11.39
CA GLU A 30 -3.05 -9.67 -10.86
C GLU A 30 -4.21 -9.01 -11.62
N TRP A 31 -4.12 -7.69 -11.75
CA TRP A 31 -5.12 -6.89 -12.44
C TRP A 31 -5.27 -7.22 -13.92
N SER A 32 -4.20 -7.65 -14.60
CA SER A 32 -4.25 -8.05 -16.01
C SER A 32 -5.13 -9.28 -16.24
N LEU A 33 -5.40 -10.06 -15.18
CA LEU A 33 -6.21 -11.27 -15.20
C LEU A 33 -7.67 -11.03 -14.77
N VAL A 34 -7.98 -9.83 -14.28
CA VAL A 34 -9.31 -9.47 -13.78
C VAL A 34 -10.06 -8.69 -14.86
N PRO A 35 -11.32 -9.02 -15.22
CA PRO A 35 -12.08 -8.35 -16.28
C PRO A 35 -12.69 -7.01 -15.83
N LEU A 36 -11.96 -6.24 -15.03
CA LEU A 36 -12.40 -4.96 -14.48
C LEU A 36 -11.50 -3.81 -14.99
N VAL A 37 -11.99 -2.57 -14.84
CA VAL A 37 -11.28 -1.32 -15.13
C VAL A 37 -11.20 -0.45 -13.86
N ASN A 38 -10.03 0.15 -13.64
CA ASN A 38 -9.75 0.99 -12.49
C ASN A 38 -9.64 2.44 -12.94
N HIS A 39 -10.79 3.07 -13.17
CA HIS A 39 -10.87 4.42 -13.74
C HIS A 39 -10.16 5.44 -12.85
N ARG A 40 -10.34 5.34 -11.52
CA ARG A 40 -9.78 6.30 -10.57
C ARG A 40 -8.26 6.29 -10.51
N SER A 41 -7.62 5.15 -10.72
CA SER A 41 -6.15 5.10 -10.82
C SER A 41 -5.60 5.95 -11.98
N LYS A 42 -6.38 6.19 -13.04
CA LYS A 42 -5.96 7.05 -14.17
C LYS A 42 -6.10 8.54 -13.87
N GLU A 43 -6.91 8.89 -12.88
CA GLU A 43 -7.18 10.27 -12.45
C GLU A 43 -6.17 10.76 -11.40
N ASP A 44 -5.29 9.87 -10.91
CA ASP A 44 -4.33 10.17 -9.85
C ASP A 44 -3.10 10.95 -10.33
N ILE A 45 -3.30 12.22 -10.69
CA ILE A 45 -2.22 13.13 -11.09
C ILE A 45 -1.19 13.29 -9.94
N SER A 46 -1.67 13.31 -8.69
CA SER A 46 -0.80 13.51 -7.52
C SER A 46 0.15 12.32 -7.31
N GLY A 47 -0.33 11.09 -7.43
CA GLY A 47 0.49 9.88 -7.33
C GLY A 47 1.40 9.66 -8.54
N LEU A 48 1.06 10.20 -9.71
CA LEU A 48 1.92 10.17 -10.90
C LEU A 48 3.15 11.08 -10.76
N LEU A 49 2.98 12.28 -10.18
CA LEU A 49 4.05 13.26 -10.02
C LEU A 49 4.89 13.05 -8.75
N ASP A 50 4.44 12.18 -7.84
CA ASP A 50 5.13 11.98 -6.57
C ASP A 50 6.38 11.10 -6.70
N LYS A 51 7.50 11.65 -6.25
CA LYS A 51 8.83 11.02 -6.20
C LYS A 51 9.17 10.44 -4.83
N SER A 52 8.27 10.55 -3.85
CA SER A 52 8.51 9.98 -2.51
C SER A 52 8.52 8.45 -2.51
N HIS A 53 7.94 7.83 -3.54
CA HIS A 53 7.72 6.39 -3.65
C HIS A 53 6.93 5.77 -2.49
N ARG A 54 6.34 6.59 -1.62
CA ARG A 54 5.55 6.14 -0.48
C ARG A 54 4.25 5.53 -0.93
N ILE A 55 3.91 4.41 -0.33
CA ILE A 55 2.73 3.63 -0.68
C ILE A 55 2.06 3.08 0.58
N ALA A 56 0.75 2.90 0.50
CA ALA A 56 -0.03 2.09 1.43
C ALA A 56 -0.69 0.95 0.67
N LEU A 57 -0.66 -0.23 1.26
CA LEU A 57 -1.34 -1.42 0.78
C LEU A 57 -2.29 -1.91 1.87
N VAL A 58 -3.55 -2.11 1.52
CA VAL A 58 -4.54 -2.70 2.42
C VAL A 58 -5.09 -3.95 1.77
N CYS A 59 -4.98 -5.07 2.48
CA CYS A 59 -5.54 -6.35 2.10
C CYS A 59 -6.67 -6.75 3.05
N ILE A 60 -7.82 -7.11 2.48
CA ILE A 60 -8.93 -7.71 3.21
C ILE A 60 -9.00 -9.18 2.80
N THR A 61 -8.67 -10.06 3.73
CA THR A 61 -8.66 -11.51 3.44
C THR A 61 -10.08 -12.06 3.42
N GLY A 62 -10.38 -12.99 2.51
CA GLY A 62 -11.73 -13.54 2.33
C GLY A 62 -12.79 -12.45 2.14
N PHE A 63 -12.46 -11.43 1.34
CA PHE A 63 -13.35 -10.32 1.00
C PHE A 63 -14.52 -10.79 0.13
N PHE A 64 -14.27 -11.74 -0.77
CA PHE A 64 -15.29 -12.33 -1.64
C PHE A 64 -15.94 -13.55 -0.98
N ASP A 65 -17.22 -13.77 -1.27
CA ASP A 65 -18.00 -14.88 -0.69
C ASP A 65 -17.40 -16.27 -1.01
N GLU A 66 -16.67 -16.40 -2.12
CA GLU A 66 -16.00 -17.63 -2.56
C GLU A 66 -14.58 -17.81 -1.97
N GLY A 67 -14.12 -16.89 -1.09
CA GLY A 67 -12.85 -17.05 -0.37
C GLY A 67 -11.63 -16.37 -1.00
N GLY A 68 -11.83 -15.34 -1.82
CA GLY A 68 -10.74 -14.54 -2.40
C GLY A 68 -10.38 -13.30 -1.56
N ASP A 69 -9.12 -12.88 -1.66
CA ASP A 69 -8.61 -11.68 -1.02
C ASP A 69 -8.76 -10.45 -1.93
N PHE A 70 -8.96 -9.29 -1.33
CA PHE A 70 -9.04 -8.02 -2.05
C PHE A 70 -8.01 -7.05 -1.54
N VAL A 71 -7.35 -6.35 -2.46
CA VAL A 71 -6.33 -5.36 -2.17
C VAL A 71 -6.68 -4.02 -2.80
N PHE A 72 -6.41 -2.96 -2.05
CA PHE A 72 -6.27 -1.63 -2.62
C PHE A 72 -4.93 -0.99 -2.20
N PHE A 73 -4.43 -0.15 -3.10
CA PHE A 73 -3.11 0.44 -3.11
C PHE A 73 -3.24 1.95 -3.30
N VAL A 74 -2.68 2.71 -2.36
CA VAL A 74 -2.66 4.18 -2.38
C VAL A 74 -1.23 4.61 -2.63
N LYS A 75 -1.01 5.36 -3.72
CA LYS A 75 0.31 5.85 -4.11
C LYS A 75 0.49 7.31 -3.73
N GLY A 76 1.64 7.59 -3.13
CA GLY A 76 2.20 8.91 -2.97
C GLY A 76 1.82 9.62 -1.68
N TYR A 77 2.69 10.53 -1.24
CA TYR A 77 2.64 11.21 0.05
C TYR A 77 1.31 11.94 0.29
N LYS A 78 0.83 12.72 -0.69
CA LYS A 78 -0.43 13.47 -0.56
C LYS A 78 -1.64 12.56 -0.40
N ASN A 79 -1.74 11.53 -1.23
CA ASN A 79 -2.85 10.58 -1.18
C ASN A 79 -2.78 9.74 0.10
N LEU A 80 -1.58 9.30 0.50
CA LEU A 80 -1.34 8.59 1.75
C LEU A 80 -1.73 9.42 2.97
N ALA A 81 -1.31 10.70 3.03
CA ALA A 81 -1.67 11.60 4.11
C ALA A 81 -3.19 11.80 4.20
N ASN A 82 -3.86 11.99 3.06
CA ASN A 82 -5.31 12.11 3.01
C ASN A 82 -6.03 10.80 3.40
N PHE A 83 -5.53 9.65 2.92
CA PHE A 83 -6.01 8.32 3.30
C PHE A 83 -5.94 8.07 4.80
N LEU A 84 -4.80 8.37 5.43
CA LEU A 84 -4.63 8.26 6.87
C LEU A 84 -5.54 9.25 7.60
N LYS A 85 -5.61 10.50 7.15
CA LYS A 85 -6.51 11.50 7.76
C LYS A 85 -7.96 11.01 7.77
N LEU A 86 -8.51 10.60 6.64
CA LEU A 86 -9.90 10.16 6.54
C LEU A 86 -10.15 8.91 7.37
N THR A 87 -9.33 7.87 7.20
CA THR A 87 -9.51 6.58 7.87
C THR A 87 -9.50 6.74 9.39
N PHE A 88 -8.60 7.55 9.93
CA PHE A 88 -8.43 7.73 11.37
C PHE A 88 -9.33 8.83 11.94
N SER A 89 -9.88 9.72 11.11
CA SER A 89 -10.93 10.68 11.50
C SER A 89 -12.35 10.11 11.42
N GLY A 90 -12.49 8.82 11.14
CA GLY A 90 -13.79 8.17 11.09
C GLY A 90 -14.53 8.32 9.75
N ARG A 91 -13.82 8.42 8.64
CA ARG A 91 -14.39 8.48 7.28
C ARG A 91 -13.69 7.46 6.36
N ALA A 92 -14.46 6.85 5.46
CA ALA A 92 -13.86 5.96 4.46
C ALA A 92 -13.11 6.81 3.42
N TYR A 93 -11.94 6.34 3.01
CA TYR A 93 -11.21 6.92 1.90
C TYR A 93 -11.98 6.68 0.61
N ASP A 94 -12.18 7.75 -0.15
CA ASP A 94 -12.94 7.71 -1.39
C ASP A 94 -12.14 8.20 -2.60
N ASP A 95 -10.91 8.66 -2.40
CA ASP A 95 -10.10 9.27 -3.45
C ASP A 95 -9.38 8.21 -4.33
N PRO A 96 -8.64 8.62 -5.38
CA PRO A 96 -7.95 7.69 -6.26
C PRO A 96 -7.09 6.66 -5.53
N CYS A 97 -7.24 5.41 -5.97
CA CYS A 97 -6.43 4.27 -5.57
C CYS A 97 -6.44 3.23 -6.68
N PHE A 98 -5.45 2.36 -6.68
CA PHE A 98 -5.47 1.13 -7.45
C PHE A 98 -6.07 0.02 -6.59
N ALA A 99 -6.81 -0.92 -7.19
CA ALA A 99 -7.47 -2.00 -6.48
C ALA A 99 -7.65 -3.20 -7.39
N THR A 100 -7.48 -4.39 -6.83
CA THR A 100 -7.58 -5.68 -7.52
C THR A 100 -7.87 -6.81 -6.53
N SER A 101 -8.50 -7.88 -7.01
CA SER A 101 -8.48 -9.16 -6.29
C SER A 101 -7.08 -9.77 -6.34
N LEU A 102 -6.72 -10.56 -5.33
CA LEU A 102 -5.52 -11.38 -5.35
C LEU A 102 -5.87 -12.84 -5.66
N SER A 103 -5.19 -13.39 -6.65
CA SER A 103 -5.43 -14.75 -7.15
C SER A 103 -4.14 -15.52 -7.45
N VAL A 104 -3.05 -14.80 -7.72
CA VAL A 104 -1.74 -15.33 -8.11
C VAL A 104 -0.76 -15.25 -6.94
N PHE A 105 -0.71 -14.09 -6.28
CA PHE A 105 0.20 -13.79 -5.18
C PHE A 105 -0.56 -13.75 -3.87
N SER A 106 0.03 -14.34 -2.84
CA SER A 106 -0.36 -14.07 -1.46
C SER A 106 0.08 -12.67 -1.05
N PHE A 107 -0.58 -12.10 -0.04
CA PHE A 107 -0.18 -10.82 0.52
C PHE A 107 1.30 -10.80 0.96
N GLN A 108 1.77 -11.89 1.56
CA GLN A 108 3.16 -12.03 2.01
C GLN A 108 4.14 -11.91 0.83
N GLN A 109 3.87 -12.58 -0.29
CA GLN A 109 4.69 -12.48 -1.50
C GLN A 109 4.72 -11.09 -2.15
N LEU A 110 3.70 -10.25 -1.87
CA LEU A 110 3.70 -8.86 -2.33
C LEU A 110 4.63 -8.00 -1.46
N ILE A 111 4.55 -8.12 -0.13
CA ILE A 111 5.33 -7.29 0.79
C ILE A 111 6.78 -7.75 0.97
N ASP A 112 7.08 -9.03 0.69
CA ASP A 112 8.45 -9.57 0.67
C ASP A 112 9.16 -9.32 -0.67
N THR A 113 8.59 -8.49 -1.55
CA THR A 113 9.22 -8.16 -2.84
C THR A 113 10.57 -7.47 -2.61
N PRO A 114 11.67 -7.94 -3.24
CA PRO A 114 13.00 -7.37 -3.02
C PRO A 114 13.07 -5.88 -3.36
N GLY A 115 13.66 -5.08 -2.46
CA GLY A 115 13.84 -3.64 -2.63
C GLY A 115 12.66 -2.79 -2.15
N LEU A 116 11.67 -3.37 -1.47
CA LEU A 116 10.69 -2.63 -0.70
C LEU A 116 11.24 -2.22 0.66
N GLU A 117 10.91 -1.01 1.09
CA GLU A 117 11.14 -0.56 2.45
C GLU A 117 9.83 -0.68 3.24
N CYS A 118 9.82 -1.48 4.31
CA CYS A 118 8.65 -1.58 5.19
C CYS A 118 8.75 -0.53 6.29
N LEU A 119 7.76 0.36 6.36
CA LEU A 119 7.66 1.36 7.43
C LEU A 119 6.76 0.90 8.57
N ALA A 120 5.65 0.22 8.25
CA ALA A 120 4.74 -0.33 9.24
C ALA A 120 3.88 -1.43 8.65
N THR A 121 3.56 -2.43 9.48
CA THR A 121 2.58 -3.47 9.16
C THR A 121 1.66 -3.71 10.35
N HIS A 122 0.37 -3.72 10.09
CA HIS A 122 -0.66 -4.04 11.07
C HIS A 122 -1.57 -5.13 10.52
N CYS A 123 -1.77 -6.18 11.30
CA CYS A 123 -2.73 -7.23 11.00
C CYS A 123 -3.76 -7.24 12.12
N VAL A 124 -5.03 -7.04 11.78
CA VAL A 124 -6.11 -7.05 12.77
C VAL A 124 -7.17 -8.08 12.41
N GLY A 125 -7.56 -8.84 13.42
CA GLY A 125 -8.69 -9.75 13.31
C GLY A 125 -10.01 -8.98 13.29
N LYS A 126 -11.05 -9.57 12.71
CA LYS A 126 -12.39 -8.97 12.70
C LYS A 126 -12.90 -8.60 14.10
N THR A 127 -12.61 -9.39 15.12
CA THR A 127 -13.03 -9.12 16.52
C THR A 127 -12.34 -7.91 17.15
N GLU A 128 -11.19 -7.51 16.61
CA GLU A 128 -10.39 -6.36 17.03
C GLU A 128 -10.77 -5.07 16.30
N THR A 129 -11.66 -5.16 15.29
CA THR A 129 -12.20 -4.02 14.54
C THR A 129 -13.14 -3.11 15.36
N LYS A 130 -13.24 -3.30 16.68
CA LYS A 130 -13.91 -2.37 17.60
C LYS A 130 -13.29 -0.97 17.58
N GLY A 131 -12.08 -0.80 17.06
CA GLY A 131 -11.49 0.51 16.76
C GLY A 131 -12.09 1.15 15.51
N LEU A 132 -12.54 2.41 15.61
CA LEU A 132 -13.14 3.21 14.52
C LEU A 132 -12.34 3.08 13.20
N ARG A 133 -11.01 3.21 13.24
CA ARG A 133 -10.14 3.19 12.04
C ARG A 133 -10.27 1.93 11.17
N TRP A 134 -10.36 0.74 11.78
CA TRP A 134 -10.36 -0.53 11.03
C TRP A 134 -11.66 -0.73 10.25
N ARG A 135 -12.78 -0.27 10.83
CA ARG A 135 -14.07 -0.20 10.15
C ARG A 135 -13.97 0.66 8.88
N TYR A 136 -13.24 1.76 8.93
CA TYR A 136 -13.09 2.64 7.76
C TYR A 136 -12.11 2.11 6.72
N LEU A 137 -11.11 1.31 7.09
CA LEU A 137 -10.32 0.56 6.10
C LEU A 137 -11.19 -0.42 5.31
N TYR A 138 -12.03 -1.21 5.99
CA TYR A 138 -12.95 -2.12 5.31
C TYR A 138 -13.93 -1.36 4.41
N LYS A 139 -14.52 -0.26 4.90
CA LYS A 139 -15.40 0.58 4.07
C LYS A 139 -14.68 1.18 2.87
N SER A 140 -13.41 1.57 3.01
CA SER A 140 -12.60 2.08 1.90
C SER A 140 -12.37 0.99 0.84
N ALA A 141 -12.14 -0.27 1.26
CA ALA A 141 -12.06 -1.41 0.35
C ALA A 141 -13.37 -1.63 -0.41
N VAL A 142 -14.52 -1.57 0.28
CA VAL A 142 -15.84 -1.65 -0.37
C VAL A 142 -16.02 -0.51 -1.38
N ASN A 143 -15.72 0.73 -1.00
CA ASN A 143 -15.80 1.87 -1.92
C ASN A 143 -14.89 1.70 -3.14
N ALA A 144 -13.68 1.15 -2.95
CA ALA A 144 -12.75 0.89 -4.05
C ALA A 144 -13.29 -0.19 -5.00
N TRP A 145 -13.87 -1.27 -4.45
CA TRP A 145 -14.51 -2.34 -5.22
C TRP A 145 -15.72 -1.83 -6.02
N ASP A 146 -16.61 -1.07 -5.38
CA ASP A 146 -17.85 -0.56 -6.00
C ASP A 146 -17.60 0.38 -7.20
N LYS A 147 -16.38 0.88 -7.35
CA LYS A 147 -15.95 1.76 -8.45
C LYS A 147 -15.25 1.02 -9.58
N LEU A 148 -15.00 -0.27 -9.43
CA LEU A 148 -14.46 -1.07 -10.51
C LEU A 148 -15.59 -1.38 -11.50
N GLU A 149 -15.33 -1.12 -12.77
CA GLU A 149 -16.31 -1.36 -13.83
C GLU A 149 -15.92 -2.61 -14.62
N PHE A 150 -16.90 -3.43 -14.98
CA PHE A 150 -16.66 -4.58 -15.83
C PHE A 150 -16.37 -4.17 -17.27
N ASP A 151 -15.30 -4.73 -17.83
CA ASP A 151 -14.92 -4.52 -19.23
C ASP A 151 -15.02 -5.83 -20.00
N GLU A 152 -16.07 -5.91 -20.81
CA GLU A 152 -16.38 -7.05 -21.66
C GLU A 152 -15.27 -7.36 -22.67
N GLN A 153 -14.64 -6.34 -23.27
CA GLN A 153 -13.55 -6.54 -24.22
C GLN A 153 -12.30 -7.08 -23.52
N LYS A 154 -12.03 -6.63 -22.30
CA LYS A 154 -10.96 -7.20 -21.46
C LYS A 154 -11.28 -8.65 -21.10
N TYR A 155 -12.53 -8.95 -20.72
CA TYR A 155 -12.98 -10.31 -20.43
C TYR A 155 -12.75 -11.26 -21.61
N PHE A 156 -13.17 -10.90 -22.82
CA PHE A 156 -12.97 -11.74 -23.99
C PHE A 156 -11.49 -11.97 -24.29
N ARG A 157 -10.65 -10.92 -24.21
CA ARG A 157 -9.19 -11.05 -24.38
C ARG A 157 -8.54 -11.98 -23.36
N ILE A 158 -8.95 -11.88 -22.09
CA ILE A 158 -8.46 -12.77 -21.03
C ILE A 158 -8.90 -14.20 -21.32
N ARG A 159 -10.17 -14.41 -21.66
CA ARG A 159 -10.73 -15.72 -21.96
C ARG A 159 -10.04 -16.37 -23.16
N GLU A 160 -9.83 -15.64 -24.26
CA GLU A 160 -9.09 -16.13 -25.43
C GLU A 160 -7.67 -16.53 -25.08
N ARG A 161 -6.96 -15.69 -24.30
CA ARG A 161 -5.60 -16.00 -23.85
C ARG A 161 -5.56 -17.29 -23.02
N LEU A 162 -6.51 -17.49 -22.12
CA LEU A 162 -6.59 -18.70 -21.29
C LEU A 162 -6.95 -19.95 -22.11
N LEU A 163 -7.77 -19.80 -23.16
CA LEU A 163 -8.12 -20.90 -24.07
C LEU A 163 -6.94 -21.29 -24.98
N MET A 164 -6.15 -20.32 -25.43
CA MET A 164 -5.01 -20.54 -26.33
C MET A 164 -3.73 -20.98 -25.61
N ASN A 165 -3.49 -20.48 -24.39
CA ASN A 165 -2.30 -20.83 -23.59
C ASN A 165 -2.63 -21.93 -22.58
N GLN A 166 -2.64 -23.19 -23.02
CA GLN A 166 -2.75 -24.38 -22.14
C GLN A 166 -1.44 -24.75 -21.39
N ALA A 167 -0.52 -23.79 -21.17
CA ALA A 167 0.75 -24.03 -20.45
C ALA A 167 0.89 -23.07 -19.25
N PRO A 168 1.49 -23.50 -18.11
CA PRO A 168 1.40 -22.79 -16.85
C PRO A 168 2.24 -21.51 -16.86
N LEU A 169 1.54 -20.36 -16.89
CA LEU A 169 2.09 -19.00 -16.96
C LEU A 169 2.96 -18.55 -15.76
N LYS A 170 3.23 -19.43 -14.79
CA LYS A 170 3.97 -19.10 -13.55
C LYS A 170 5.48 -18.96 -13.74
N GLN A 171 6.04 -19.46 -14.84
CA GLN A 171 7.50 -19.54 -15.01
C GLN A 171 8.15 -18.20 -15.39
N ALA A 172 7.43 -17.30 -16.05
CA ALA A 172 8.00 -16.04 -16.58
C ALA A 172 8.32 -14.96 -15.53
N LEU A 173 7.85 -15.11 -14.28
CA LEU A 173 8.17 -14.17 -13.17
C LEU A 173 9.14 -14.78 -12.15
N SER A 174 9.48 -16.07 -12.29
CA SER A 174 10.50 -16.75 -11.48
C SER A 174 11.90 -16.50 -12.06
N ASP A 175 12.02 -16.40 -13.38
CA ASP A 175 13.30 -16.35 -14.09
C ASP A 175 13.93 -14.94 -14.13
N THR A 176 13.40 -13.98 -13.37
CA THR A 176 13.98 -12.62 -13.25
C THR A 176 14.59 -12.35 -11.88
N GLU A 177 14.67 -13.37 -11.02
CA GLU A 177 15.32 -13.29 -9.70
C GLU A 177 16.70 -13.99 -9.66
N GLU A 178 17.27 -14.40 -10.81
CA GLU A 178 18.63 -14.97 -10.88
C GLU A 178 19.70 -13.96 -11.32
N ASP A 179 20.74 -13.90 -10.48
CA ASP A 179 22.12 -13.44 -10.68
C ASP A 179 22.45 -11.96 -10.88
N THR A 180 22.78 -11.32 -9.75
CA THR A 180 23.90 -10.36 -9.69
C THR A 180 24.76 -10.66 -8.46
N ASP A 181 25.43 -11.81 -8.48
CA ASP A 181 26.60 -12.11 -7.65
C ASP A 181 27.80 -12.30 -8.58
N MET A 182 28.66 -11.27 -8.69
CA MET A 182 30.05 -11.25 -9.22
C MET A 182 30.52 -9.79 -9.09
N ASP A 183 31.63 -9.39 -8.46
CA ASP A 183 32.77 -10.12 -7.91
C ASP A 183 33.34 -9.33 -6.73
N ASP A 184 33.75 -10.08 -5.71
CA ASP A 184 34.70 -9.70 -4.67
C ASP A 184 36.10 -9.83 -5.26
N ASP A 185 36.80 -8.72 -5.44
CA ASP A 185 38.26 -8.72 -5.54
C ASP A 185 38.82 -7.44 -4.93
N THR A 186 39.41 -7.64 -3.76
CA THR A 186 40.29 -6.73 -3.04
C THR A 186 41.48 -6.31 -3.90
N ASP A 187 41.82 -5.01 -3.93
CA ASP A 187 43.19 -4.66 -3.61
C ASP A 187 43.37 -3.25 -3.03
N THR A 188 44.42 -3.19 -2.21
CA THR A 188 44.80 -2.16 -1.25
C THR A 188 45.54 -1.02 -1.94
N GLU A 189 45.24 0.26 -1.62
CA GLU A 189 46.29 1.29 -1.53
C GLU A 189 46.01 2.25 -0.36
N MET A 190 47.01 2.36 0.51
CA MET A 190 47.07 3.29 1.61
C MET A 190 47.37 4.70 1.11
N SER A 191 46.68 5.69 1.68
CA SER A 191 47.24 7.03 1.81
C SER A 191 46.88 7.55 3.21
N ASP A 192 47.91 7.56 4.06
CA ASP A 192 48.02 8.52 5.16
C ASP A 192 47.94 9.93 4.57
N ASP A 193 47.10 10.79 5.13
CA ASP A 193 47.50 12.16 5.39
C ASP A 193 46.69 12.70 6.58
N GLU A 194 47.48 13.13 7.57
CA GLU A 194 47.20 13.92 8.76
C GLU A 194 46.52 15.25 8.33
N GLU A 195 45.77 16.05 9.10
CA GLU A 195 45.95 16.59 10.44
C GLU A 195 44.61 17.22 10.90
N ASP A 196 44.40 17.25 12.22
CA ASP A 196 43.93 18.37 13.06
C ASP A 196 42.73 19.26 12.64
N ASP A 197 41.67 19.27 13.45
CA ASP A 197 41.50 20.27 14.54
C ASP A 197 40.05 20.25 15.07
N ASP A 198 39.93 19.97 16.37
CA ASP A 198 38.81 20.32 17.28
C ASP A 198 38.51 21.84 17.24
N PRO A 199 37.44 22.44 17.83
CA PRO A 199 36.60 21.94 18.93
C PRO A 199 35.09 22.34 18.89
N ASP A 200 34.36 21.84 19.89
CA ASP A 200 33.22 22.44 20.62
C ASP A 200 32.46 23.64 20.01
N GLY A 201 31.18 23.40 19.71
CA GLY A 201 30.17 24.42 19.38
C GLY A 201 28.96 24.32 20.30
N LEU A 202 29.16 24.71 21.56
CA LEU A 202 28.23 24.74 22.68
C LEU A 202 27.26 25.94 22.57
N TYR A 203 26.04 25.77 22.05
CA TYR A 203 24.90 26.73 22.14
C TYR A 203 23.58 25.98 21.82
N ASP A 204 22.42 26.22 22.40
CA ASP A 204 22.03 27.07 23.51
C ASP A 204 20.73 26.49 24.08
N GLU A 205 20.63 26.58 25.39
CA GLU A 205 19.49 26.25 26.23
C GLU A 205 18.60 27.48 26.26
N ASP A 206 17.46 27.51 25.54
CA ASP A 206 16.38 28.47 25.77
C ASP A 206 15.04 27.88 25.27
N LEU A 207 14.14 27.44 26.16
CA LEU A 207 13.20 28.26 26.93
C LEU A 207 12.01 28.75 26.08
N TYR A 208 10.97 27.92 25.99
CA TYR A 208 9.59 28.38 25.80
C TYR A 208 8.66 27.56 26.70
N ASP A 209 8.62 27.97 27.98
CA ASP A 209 7.35 28.11 28.68
C ASP A 209 6.52 29.14 27.90
N ASP A 210 5.27 28.84 27.53
CA ASP A 210 4.15 29.51 28.19
C ASP A 210 2.80 28.92 27.76
N ASP A 211 1.94 28.87 28.75
CA ASP A 211 0.54 28.51 28.72
C ASP A 211 -0.26 29.37 27.73
N ASP A 212 -1.20 28.76 27.01
CA ASP A 212 -2.46 29.44 26.77
C ASP A 212 -3.63 28.45 26.73
N LYS A 213 -4.27 28.36 27.88
CA LYS A 213 -5.65 27.93 28.06
C LYS A 213 -6.56 28.76 27.15
N TYR A 214 -7.21 28.12 26.19
CA TYR A 214 -8.43 28.68 25.60
C TYR A 214 -9.64 27.82 25.99
N GLU A 215 -10.19 28.10 27.17
CA GLU A 215 -11.55 27.70 27.54
C GLU A 215 -12.54 28.63 26.83
N GLY A 216 -12.94 28.23 25.62
CA GLY A 216 -14.05 28.85 24.90
C GLY A 216 -15.35 28.11 25.18
N SER A 217 -15.94 28.30 26.36
CA SER A 217 -17.36 28.02 26.58
C SER A 217 -18.19 29.04 25.82
N PHE A 218 -19.03 28.62 24.87
CA PHE A 218 -20.18 29.42 24.49
C PHE A 218 -21.44 28.56 24.41
N THR A 219 -22.43 29.08 25.12
CA THR A 219 -23.70 28.52 25.53
C THR A 219 -24.65 28.30 24.37
N THR A 220 -25.42 27.22 24.49
CA THR A 220 -26.78 27.07 23.96
C THR A 220 -27.62 28.33 24.12
N ASP A 221 -28.38 28.72 23.09
CA ASP A 221 -29.84 28.83 23.23
C ASP A 221 -30.57 29.12 21.91
N LYS A 222 -31.70 28.40 21.78
CA LYS A 222 -32.87 28.52 20.88
C LYS A 222 -32.80 27.97 19.46
#